data_AF-A0A962W2R0-F1
#
_entry.id   AF-A0A962W2R0-F1
#
_cell.length_a   1.000
_cell.length_b   1.000
_cell.length_c   1.000
_cell.angle_alpha   90.00
_cell.angle_beta   90.00
_cell.angle_gamma   90.00
#
_symmetry.space_group_name_H-M   'P 1'
#
loop_
_entity.id
_entity.type
_entity.pdbx_description
1 polymer ?
#
loop_
_entity_poly.entity_id
_entity_poly.type
_entity_poly.pdbx_seq_one_letter_code
_entity_poly.pdbx_strand_id
1 'polypeptide(L)'
;MTAAKLKPTSGADIEDVQGSADTRRIAINKVGIKDIRHPVRVQDRSEGEQHTVATFSMYVFLPHNFKGTHMSRFVQILNSHEREISVESFKDMLSEMVERLESERGHIEMAFPFFVNKKAPISGVQSLLDYAVTLIGEIRNGKPEMYIKVVVPTTSLCPCSKSIS
;
A
#
# COMPACT_ATOMS: atom_id res chain seq x y z
N MET A 1 -46.49 9.20 -28.96
CA MET A 1 -45.05 8.95 -28.72
C MET A 1 -44.89 8.48 -27.29
N THR A 2 -44.91 7.17 -27.07
CA THR A 2 -44.87 6.54 -25.75
C THR A 2 -43.45 6.08 -25.48
N ALA A 3 -42.80 6.67 -24.48
CA ALA A 3 -41.45 6.29 -24.08
C ALA A 3 -41.45 4.85 -23.53
N ALA A 4 -40.64 3.99 -24.15
CA ALA A 4 -40.44 2.63 -23.67
C ALA A 4 -39.63 2.67 -22.36
N LYS A 5 -40.21 2.15 -21.27
CA LYS A 5 -39.49 1.87 -20.03
C LYS A 5 -38.45 0.77 -20.29
N LEU A 6 -37.18 1.10 -20.19
CA LEU A 6 -36.09 0.12 -20.15
C LEU A 6 -36.22 -0.73 -18.88
N LYS A 7 -36.34 -2.05 -19.07
CA LYS A 7 -36.30 -3.05 -18.00
C LYS A 7 -34.85 -3.16 -17.53
N PRO A 8 -34.56 -3.19 -16.21
CA PRO A 8 -33.22 -3.49 -15.74
C PRO A 8 -32.89 -4.92 -16.16
N THR A 9 -31.83 -5.08 -16.94
CA THR A 9 -31.25 -6.38 -17.25
C THR A 9 -30.71 -6.96 -15.96
N SER A 10 -31.37 -8.00 -15.45
CA SER A 10 -30.82 -8.85 -14.40
C SER A 10 -29.50 -9.42 -14.90
N GLY A 11 -28.38 -8.88 -14.43
CA GLY A 11 -27.12 -9.61 -14.47
C GLY A 11 -27.38 -10.94 -13.76
N ALA A 12 -27.19 -12.06 -14.47
CA ALA A 12 -27.20 -13.36 -13.83
C ALA A 12 -26.27 -13.30 -12.61
N ASP A 13 -26.77 -13.69 -11.43
CA ASP A 13 -25.95 -13.84 -10.23
C ASP A 13 -24.78 -14.77 -10.58
N ILE A 14 -23.60 -14.19 -10.73
CA ILE A 14 -22.37 -14.92 -10.95
C ILE A 14 -22.09 -15.66 -9.64
N GLU A 15 -21.99 -16.98 -9.71
CA GLU A 15 -21.68 -17.83 -8.56
C GLU A 15 -20.36 -17.38 -7.91
N ASP A 16 -20.35 -17.23 -6.59
CA ASP A 16 -19.17 -16.87 -5.82
C ASP A 16 -18.20 -18.06 -5.69
N VAL A 17 -17.45 -18.29 -6.76
CA VAL A 17 -16.43 -19.35 -6.81
C VAL A 17 -15.30 -19.09 -5.80
N GLN A 18 -15.02 -17.83 -5.47
CA GLN A 18 -13.89 -17.44 -4.60
C GLN A 18 -14.16 -17.82 -3.14
N GLY A 19 -15.40 -17.63 -2.68
CA GLY A 19 -15.86 -18.07 -1.35
C GLY A 19 -16.07 -19.58 -1.21
N SER A 20 -16.02 -20.35 -2.30
CA SER A 20 -16.24 -21.81 -2.25
C SER A 20 -15.05 -22.58 -1.63
N ALA A 21 -15.33 -23.76 -1.10
CA ALA A 21 -14.34 -24.58 -0.39
C ALA A 21 -13.22 -25.10 -1.30
N ASP A 22 -11.96 -24.90 -0.91
CA ASP A 22 -10.81 -25.47 -1.63
C ASP A 22 -10.51 -26.91 -1.17
N THR A 23 -10.51 -27.85 -2.11
CA THR A 23 -10.29 -29.27 -1.87
C THR A 23 -8.81 -29.66 -1.90
N ARG A 24 -7.92 -28.80 -2.40
CA ARG A 24 -6.48 -29.05 -2.53
C ARG A 24 -5.74 -28.95 -1.20
N ARG A 25 -6.34 -28.27 -0.21
CA ARG A 25 -5.79 -28.04 1.13
C ARG A 25 -4.39 -27.38 1.11
N ILE A 26 -4.17 -26.43 0.20
CA ILE A 26 -2.94 -25.65 0.12
C ILE A 26 -3.25 -24.22 0.53
N ALA A 27 -2.63 -23.74 1.61
CA ALA A 27 -2.75 -22.34 2.02
C ALA A 27 -1.88 -21.43 1.14
N ILE A 28 -2.32 -20.19 0.91
CA ILE A 28 -1.53 -19.17 0.21
C ILE A 28 -1.03 -18.15 1.22
N ASN A 29 0.30 -18.02 1.31
CA ASN A 29 0.95 -17.12 2.26
C ASN A 29 0.57 -15.65 2.04
N LYS A 30 0.52 -15.20 0.79
CA LYS A 30 0.15 -13.84 0.39
C LYS A 30 -0.61 -13.86 -0.93
N VAL A 31 -1.81 -13.29 -0.93
CA VAL A 31 -2.64 -13.08 -2.12
C VAL A 31 -3.33 -11.72 -2.00
N GLY A 32 -3.42 -11.00 -3.12
CA GLY A 32 -4.01 -9.67 -3.18
C GLY A 32 -3.55 -8.91 -4.42
N ILE A 33 -3.42 -7.59 -4.28
CA ILE A 33 -3.07 -6.66 -5.35
C ILE A 33 -1.67 -6.07 -5.14
N LYS A 34 -1.04 -5.67 -6.23
CA LYS A 34 0.28 -5.03 -6.20
C LYS A 34 0.37 -3.90 -7.20
N ASP A 35 1.32 -3.01 -6.98
CA ASP A 35 1.70 -1.95 -7.91
C ASP A 35 0.54 -1.00 -8.27
N ILE A 36 -0.39 -0.76 -7.34
CA ILE A 36 -1.51 0.18 -7.55
C ILE A 36 -1.08 1.59 -7.11
N ARG A 37 -1.15 2.56 -8.02
CA ARG A 37 -0.83 3.95 -7.71
C ARG A 37 -2.04 4.67 -7.10
N HIS A 38 -1.81 5.42 -6.03
CA HIS A 38 -2.83 6.22 -5.35
C HIS A 38 -2.22 7.52 -4.80
N PRO A 39 -2.93 8.66 -4.85
CA PRO A 39 -2.51 9.89 -4.17
C PRO A 39 -2.47 9.73 -2.64
N VAL A 40 -1.45 10.33 -2.02
CA VAL A 40 -1.26 10.31 -0.57
C VAL A 40 -0.78 11.66 -0.05
N ARG A 41 -1.01 11.89 1.24
CA ARG A 41 -0.57 13.08 1.96
C ARG A 41 0.26 12.68 3.16
N VAL A 42 1.49 13.17 3.19
CA VAL A 42 2.48 12.78 4.20
C VAL A 42 2.85 14.02 5.02
N GLN A 43 2.78 13.91 6.34
CA GLN A 43 3.20 15.00 7.22
C GLN A 43 4.72 15.15 7.21
N ASP A 44 5.17 16.38 7.02
CA ASP A 44 6.56 16.80 7.10
C ASP A 44 6.74 17.65 8.36
N ARG A 45 7.66 17.25 9.25
CA ARG A 45 7.96 17.99 10.48
C ARG A 45 8.50 19.40 10.24
N SER A 46 9.10 19.64 9.07
CA SER A 46 9.70 20.93 8.68
C SER A 46 8.76 21.80 7.86
N GLU A 47 8.03 21.21 6.91
CA GLU A 47 7.28 21.96 5.88
C GLU A 47 5.76 21.72 5.93
N GLY A 48 5.26 21.02 6.95
CA GLY A 48 3.82 20.80 7.19
C GLY A 48 3.31 19.52 6.53
N GLU A 49 2.97 19.57 5.24
CA GLU A 49 2.40 18.44 4.50
C GLU A 49 2.97 18.36 3.07
N GLN A 50 3.24 17.15 2.59
CA GLN A 50 3.64 16.88 1.21
C GLN A 50 2.58 16.01 0.52
N HIS A 51 2.11 16.48 -0.64
CA HIS A 51 1.23 15.72 -1.52
C HIS A 51 2.08 14.95 -2.52
N THR A 52 1.92 13.63 -2.58
CA THR A 52 2.71 12.76 -3.47
C THR A 52 1.87 11.61 -4.00
N VAL A 53 2.45 10.80 -4.87
CA VAL A 53 1.84 9.57 -5.38
C VAL A 53 2.57 8.39 -4.77
N ALA A 54 1.82 7.49 -4.13
CA ALA A 54 2.35 6.25 -3.60
C ALA A 54 1.95 5.06 -4.48
N THR A 55 2.78 4.03 -4.43
CA THR A 55 2.50 2.70 -4.95
C THR A 55 2.13 1.78 -3.78
N PHE A 56 0.95 1.18 -3.85
CA PHE A 56 0.40 0.27 -2.86
C PHE A 56 0.54 -1.19 -3.30
N SER A 57 0.95 -2.03 -2.34
CA SER A 57 0.87 -3.49 -2.46
C SER A 57 0.17 -4.05 -1.22
N MET A 58 -0.90 -4.80 -1.41
CA MET A 58 -1.80 -5.25 -0.35
C MET A 58 -2.05 -6.74 -0.48
N TYR A 59 -1.86 -7.47 0.61
CA TYR A 59 -2.00 -8.92 0.65
C TYR A 59 -2.65 -9.38 1.95
N VAL A 60 -3.35 -10.51 1.86
CA VAL A 60 -3.83 -11.26 3.02
C VAL A 60 -3.38 -12.71 2.94
N PHE A 61 -3.40 -13.39 4.08
CA PHE A 61 -3.28 -14.84 4.13
C PHE A 61 -4.58 -15.49 3.66
N LEU A 62 -4.48 -16.51 2.81
CA LEU A 62 -5.63 -17.31 2.39
C LEU A 62 -5.52 -18.71 3.02
N PRO A 63 -6.42 -19.04 3.97
CA PRO A 63 -6.49 -20.37 4.54
C PRO A 63 -6.77 -21.44 3.49
N HIS A 64 -6.35 -22.67 3.76
CA HIS A 64 -6.40 -23.78 2.81
C HIS A 64 -7.82 -24.22 2.40
N ASN A 65 -8.86 -23.72 3.09
CA ASN A 65 -10.26 -24.05 2.87
C ASN A 65 -10.97 -23.05 1.95
N PHE A 66 -10.33 -21.94 1.55
CA PHE A 66 -10.90 -20.97 0.62
C PHE A 66 -10.24 -21.06 -0.76
N LYS A 67 -11.02 -21.00 -1.84
CA LYS A 67 -10.47 -21.04 -3.21
C LYS A 67 -9.83 -19.74 -3.66
N GLY A 68 -10.23 -18.58 -3.11
CA GLY A 68 -9.68 -17.30 -3.51
C GLY A 68 -10.09 -16.14 -2.60
N THR A 69 -9.48 -14.98 -2.84
CA THR A 69 -9.86 -13.71 -2.19
C THR A 69 -10.73 -12.88 -3.12
N HIS A 70 -11.60 -12.06 -2.58
CA HIS A 70 -12.31 -11.03 -3.35
C HIS A 70 -11.37 -9.86 -3.70
N MET A 71 -10.71 -9.94 -4.86
CA MET A 71 -9.70 -8.96 -5.30
C MET A 71 -10.20 -7.51 -5.37
N SER A 72 -11.47 -7.32 -5.74
CA SER A 72 -12.08 -5.98 -5.81
C SER A 72 -12.21 -5.32 -4.43
N ARG A 73 -12.29 -6.09 -3.33
CA ARG A 73 -12.38 -5.52 -1.98
C ARG A 73 -11.14 -4.73 -1.61
N PHE A 74 -9.94 -5.12 -2.08
CA PHE A 74 -8.72 -4.33 -1.86
C PHE A 74 -8.80 -2.94 -2.49
N VAL A 75 -9.29 -2.86 -3.72
CA VAL A 75 -9.48 -1.59 -4.42
C VAL A 75 -10.55 -0.76 -3.75
N GLN A 76 -11.64 -1.38 -3.28
CA GLN A 76 -12.68 -0.70 -2.50
C GLN A 76 -12.11 -0.10 -1.22
N ILE A 77 -11.28 -0.84 -0.46
CA ILE A 77 -10.60 -0.34 0.74
C ILE A 77 -9.73 0.87 0.42
N LEU A 78 -8.95 0.84 -0.66
CA LEU A 78 -8.14 1.99 -1.09
C LEU A 78 -8.99 3.22 -1.42
N ASN A 79 -10.15 3.04 -2.06
CA ASN A 79 -11.01 4.13 -2.51
C ASN A 79 -12.06 4.58 -1.47
N SER A 80 -12.24 3.84 -0.37
CA SER A 80 -13.18 4.20 0.71
C SER A 80 -12.59 5.20 1.71
N HIS A 81 -11.28 5.43 1.65
CA HIS A 81 -10.60 6.43 2.46
C HIS A 81 -10.67 7.81 1.80
N GLU A 82 -10.15 8.83 2.49
CA GLU A 82 -10.03 10.18 1.94
C GLU A 82 -9.34 10.18 0.57
N ARG A 83 -9.58 11.24 -0.22
CA ARG A 83 -8.90 11.43 -1.52
C ARG A 83 -7.38 11.30 -1.41
N GLU A 84 -6.80 11.57 -0.24
CA GLU A 84 -5.39 11.37 0.06
C GLU A 84 -5.22 10.57 1.35
N ILE A 85 -4.60 9.39 1.25
CA ILE A 85 -4.33 8.54 2.42
C ILE A 85 -3.21 9.15 3.25
N SER A 86 -3.38 9.20 4.58
CA SER A 86 -2.39 9.69 5.54
C SER A 86 -1.69 8.53 6.25
N VAL A 87 -0.60 8.83 6.97
CA VAL A 87 0.08 7.83 7.81
C VAL A 87 -0.82 7.33 8.94
N GLU A 88 -1.72 8.18 9.44
CA GLU A 88 -2.68 7.81 10.48
C GLU A 88 -3.71 6.81 9.95
N SER A 89 -4.30 7.09 8.78
CA SER A 89 -5.30 6.20 8.18
C SER A 89 -4.71 4.91 7.61
N PHE A 90 -3.39 4.84 7.40
CA PHE A 90 -2.71 3.62 6.96
C PHE A 90 -2.86 2.45 7.95
N LYS A 91 -2.86 2.72 9.26
CA LYS A 91 -3.04 1.68 10.29
C LYS A 91 -4.48 1.16 10.33
N ASP A 92 -5.44 2.06 10.18
CA ASP A 92 -6.86 1.73 10.14
C ASP A 92 -7.18 0.91 8.89
N MET A 93 -6.61 1.30 7.74
CA MET A 93 -6.71 0.57 6.48
C MET A 93 -6.20 -0.88 6.58
N LEU A 94 -5.09 -1.10 7.28
CA LEU A 94 -4.56 -2.45 7.51
C LEU A 94 -5.55 -3.30 8.31
N SER A 95 -6.18 -2.73 9.34
CA SER A 95 -7.14 -3.43 10.19
C SER A 95 -8.44 -3.72 9.42
N GLU A 96 -8.97 -2.72 8.71
CA GLU A 96 -10.13 -2.86 7.83
C GLU A 96 -9.91 -3.93 6.75
N MET A 97 -8.71 -3.99 6.18
CA MET A 97 -8.37 -4.99 5.16
C MET A 97 -8.48 -6.41 5.70
N VAL A 98 -7.92 -6.67 6.88
CA VAL A 98 -7.96 -8.00 7.52
C VAL A 98 -9.39 -8.40 7.87
N GLU A 99 -10.19 -7.46 8.38
CA GLU A 99 -11.60 -7.69 8.73
C GLU A 99 -12.48 -7.97 7.49
N ARG A 100 -12.44 -7.09 6.47
CA ARG A 100 -13.27 -7.22 5.26
C ARG A 100 -12.93 -8.41 4.37
N LEU A 101 -11.69 -8.90 4.46
CA LEU A 101 -11.23 -10.07 3.72
C LEU A 101 -11.22 -11.34 4.59
N GLU A 102 -11.74 -11.28 5.82
CA GLU A 102 -11.89 -12.42 6.73
C GLU A 102 -10.59 -13.23 6.89
N SER A 103 -9.46 -12.52 7.01
CA SER A 103 -8.14 -13.14 7.14
C SER A 103 -7.59 -12.96 8.55
N GLU A 104 -6.65 -13.82 8.95
CA GLU A 104 -5.91 -13.67 10.22
C GLU A 104 -4.66 -12.80 10.08
N ARG A 105 -4.20 -12.58 8.85
CA ARG A 105 -2.95 -11.87 8.57
C ARG A 105 -3.12 -10.96 7.38
N GLY A 106 -2.63 -9.73 7.53
CA GLY A 106 -2.61 -8.71 6.50
C GLY A 106 -1.21 -8.15 6.30
N HIS A 107 -0.92 -7.70 5.09
CA HIS A 107 0.32 -7.04 4.72
C HIS A 107 0.00 -5.90 3.76
N ILE A 108 0.39 -4.68 4.09
CA ILE A 108 0.25 -3.51 3.22
C ILE A 108 1.59 -2.78 3.12
N GLU A 109 1.97 -2.40 1.91
CA GLU A 109 3.12 -1.55 1.63
C GLU A 109 2.64 -0.30 0.91
N MET A 110 3.12 0.86 1.34
CA MET A 110 2.91 2.15 0.70
C MET A 110 4.26 2.79 0.43
N ALA A 111 4.70 2.75 -0.83
CA ALA A 111 5.99 3.29 -1.26
C ALA A 111 5.81 4.62 -1.99
N PHE A 112 6.56 5.66 -1.59
CA PHE A 112 6.45 7.01 -2.17
C PHE A 112 7.78 7.75 -2.12
N PRO A 113 8.01 8.71 -3.03
CA PRO A 113 9.11 9.66 -2.91
C PRO A 113 8.76 10.69 -1.82
N PHE A 114 9.72 10.96 -0.95
CA PHE A 114 9.66 11.98 0.09
C PHE A 114 10.78 13.00 -0.15
N PHE A 115 10.46 14.29 -0.17
CA PHE A 115 11.44 15.33 -0.46
C PHE A 115 11.90 16.01 0.82
N VAL A 116 13.19 16.29 0.93
CA VAL A 116 13.72 17.10 2.04
C VAL A 116 14.51 18.27 1.46
N ASN A 117 14.19 19.48 1.91
CA ASN A 117 14.95 20.67 1.58
C ASN A 117 16.28 20.66 2.34
N LYS A 118 17.39 20.61 1.60
CA LYS A 118 18.75 20.58 2.15
C LYS A 118 19.52 21.82 1.78
N LYS A 119 20.26 22.34 2.77
CA LYS A 119 21.18 23.46 2.62
C LYS A 119 22.58 22.97 2.24
N ALA A 120 23.15 23.51 1.16
CA ALA A 120 24.52 23.25 0.76
C ALA A 120 25.52 23.71 1.86
N PRO A 121 26.56 22.92 2.16
CA PRO A 121 27.40 23.14 3.34
C PRO A 121 28.25 24.43 3.26
N ILE A 122 28.60 24.87 2.05
CA ILE A 122 29.44 26.06 1.85
C ILE A 122 28.59 27.23 1.33
N SER A 123 27.97 27.07 0.16
CA SER A 123 27.21 28.16 -0.47
C SER A 123 25.90 28.49 0.24
N GLY A 124 25.38 27.58 1.07
CA GLY A 124 24.09 27.75 1.74
C GLY A 124 22.87 27.69 0.82
N VAL A 125 23.05 27.38 -0.47
CA VAL A 125 21.95 27.21 -1.42
C VAL A 125 21.05 26.06 -0.99
N GLN A 126 19.74 26.28 -1.02
CA GLN A 126 18.73 25.28 -0.68
C GLN A 126 18.32 24.48 -1.93
N SER A 127 18.14 23.18 -1.77
CA SER A 127 17.73 22.27 -2.84
C SER A 127 16.93 21.09 -2.28
N LEU A 128 15.90 20.66 -3.01
CA LEU A 128 15.15 19.45 -2.68
C LEU A 128 15.95 18.20 -3.04
N LEU A 129 15.96 17.23 -2.13
CA LEU A 129 16.51 15.89 -2.36
C LEU A 129 15.43 14.85 -2.10
N ASP A 130 15.25 13.91 -3.01
CA ASP A 130 14.29 12.82 -2.90
C ASP A 130 14.85 11.61 -2.13
N TYR A 131 13.96 10.97 -1.38
CA TYR A 131 14.19 9.73 -0.64
C TYR A 131 13.09 8.75 -0.99
N ALA A 132 13.45 7.49 -1.23
CA ALA A 132 12.43 6.46 -1.43
C ALA A 132 11.99 5.93 -0.05
N VAL A 133 10.77 6.25 0.34
CA VAL A 133 10.18 5.82 1.62
C VAL A 133 9.17 4.70 1.35
N THR A 134 9.12 3.72 2.24
CA THR A 134 8.07 2.70 2.26
C THR A 134 7.55 2.53 3.67
N LEU A 135 6.26 2.75 3.87
CA LEU A 135 5.56 2.32 5.08
C LEU A 135 5.07 0.90 4.86
N ILE A 136 5.31 0.03 5.83
CA ILE A 136 4.93 -1.37 5.79
C ILE A 136 4.12 -1.65 7.04
N GLY A 137 2.91 -2.16 6.85
CA GLY A 137 2.03 -2.59 7.93
C GLY A 137 1.79 -4.09 7.83
N GLU A 138 1.96 -4.80 8.94
CA GLU A 138 1.67 -6.24 9.03
C GLU A 138 0.75 -6.52 10.22
N ILE A 139 -0.23 -7.41 10.04
CA ILE A 139 -0.96 -8.02 11.16
C ILE A 139 -0.53 -9.47 11.27
N ARG A 140 0.04 -9.84 12.42
CA ARG A 140 0.40 -11.22 12.76
C ARG A 140 -0.24 -11.58 14.09
N ASN A 141 -1.01 -12.67 14.11
CA ASN A 141 -1.71 -13.16 15.31
C ASN A 141 -2.56 -12.05 15.98
N GLY A 142 -3.28 -11.28 15.16
CA GLY A 142 -4.13 -10.17 15.64
C GLY A 142 -3.38 -8.94 16.16
N LYS A 143 -2.04 -8.90 16.07
CA LYS A 143 -1.23 -7.75 16.50
C LYS A 143 -0.73 -6.97 15.28
N PRO A 144 -1.05 -5.67 15.17
CA PRO A 144 -0.49 -4.82 14.13
C PRO A 144 0.94 -4.41 14.47
N GLU A 145 1.83 -4.54 13.49
CA GLU A 145 3.22 -4.10 13.51
C GLU A 145 3.47 -3.16 12.34
N MET A 146 4.20 -2.07 12.59
CA MET A 146 4.49 -1.04 11.60
C MET A 146 6.00 -0.91 11.42
N TYR A 147 6.43 -0.86 10.16
CA TYR A 147 7.82 -0.70 9.79
C TYR A 147 7.96 0.46 8.80
N ILE A 148 9.12 1.11 8.84
CA ILE A 148 9.49 2.16 7.90
C ILE A 148 10.80 1.75 7.24
N LYS A 149 10.82 1.75 5.92
CA LYS A 149 12.03 1.59 5.11
C LYS A 149 12.32 2.91 4.42
N VAL A 150 13.58 3.34 4.44
CA VAL A 150 14.05 4.54 3.75
C VAL A 150 15.29 4.20 2.95
N VAL A 151 15.29 4.51 1.67
CA VAL A 151 16.49 4.46 0.81
C VAL A 151 17.04 5.87 0.69
N VAL A 152 18.23 6.07 1.26
CA VAL A 152 18.91 7.36 1.30
C VAL A 152 20.04 7.36 0.27
N PRO A 153 20.00 8.22 -0.77
CA PRO A 153 21.12 8.37 -1.68
C PRO A 153 22.30 9.03 -0.94
N THR A 154 23.48 8.40 -1.00
CA THR A 154 24.70 8.93 -0.41
C THR A 154 25.88 8.83 -1.38
N THR A 155 26.80 9.77 -1.25
CA THR A 155 28.10 9.67 -1.91
C THR A 155 29.06 9.00 -0.94
N SER A 156 29.62 7.85 -1.33
CA SER A 156 30.67 7.16 -0.58
C SER A 156 31.96 7.15 -1.41
N LEU A 157 33.10 7.14 -0.72
CA LEU A 157 34.41 7.06 -1.37
C LEU A 157 35.20 5.93 -0.72
N CYS A 158 35.75 5.04 -1.55
CA CYS A 158 36.51 3.89 -1.07
C CYS A 158 37.87 4.34 -0.52
N PRO A 159 38.19 4.07 0.76
CA PRO A 159 39.47 4.48 1.34
C PRO A 159 40.68 3.88 0.59
N CYS A 160 40.51 2.70 -0.02
CA CYS A 160 41.57 2.05 -0.81
C CYS A 160 41.96 2.83 -2.07
N SER A 161 41.01 3.56 -2.68
CA SER A 161 41.27 4.39 -3.86
C SER A 161 42.19 5.57 -3.51
N LYS A 162 41.98 6.17 -2.34
CA LYS A 162 42.82 7.27 -1.83
C LYS A 162 44.26 6.83 -1.55
N SER A 163 44.48 5.59 -1.13
CA SER A 163 45.82 5.09 -0.75
C SER A 163 46.73 4.72 -1.93
N ILE A 164 46.18 4.59 -3.13
CA ILE A 164 46.94 4.21 -4.35
C ILE A 164 47.09 5.37 -5.35
N SER A 165 46.69 6.58 -4.96
CA SER A 165 46.78 7.81 -5.76
C SER A 165 47.86 8.75 -5.22
#